data_AF-A0AB34JJX6-F1
#
_entry.id   AF-A0AB34JJX6-F1
#
_cell.length_a   1.000
_cell.length_b   1.000
_cell.length_c   1.000
_cell.angle_alpha   90.00
_cell.angle_beta   90.00
_cell.angle_gamma   90.00
#
_symmetry.space_group_name_H-M   'P 1'
#
loop_
_entity.id
_entity.type
_entity.pdbx_description
1 polymer ?
#
loop_
_entity_poly.entity_id
_entity_poly.type
_entity_poly.pdbx_seq_one_letter_code
_entity_poly.pdbx_strand_id
1 'polypeptide(L)'
;MSLLDLLPDALLSDKILAQLPHTSLAAASATCRRLHTHSAELWAHHLHARWGPLQCREAAPLQLLRWLETSVRASLLERGVHFAMRSLADSGRLPPAEPNCPAWAPTAHRLLEWMPLREKRRIAAFVCADWHPNGFLPAFLRAFPLEAPDPETALRQLLVRFPFLPIDAGDGADRVIAAFAERYISLNGRQPSVFVSPSACTDDEARSSIHVLLYSIIMLNTDLHNPAISPKISEAEYQRSCRCCPELRLVRSEALSQIYAHISAHPLQIAPNIATVDSILRSSPAGETASPAQYSIYSSLLPSAEGHAARQRPHAVAVDWNVAYWNLVEMCAEARSAFRHRAAEAVHHATSRASIRRAGVLFVVTAVGIALVSATARGSTRGRPT
;
A
#
# COMPACT_ATOMS: atom_id res chain seq x y z
N MET A 1 20.76 23.74 -4.47
CA MET A 1 19.31 23.53 -4.46
C MET A 1 18.90 22.86 -3.15
N SER A 2 17.94 23.45 -2.43
CA SER A 2 17.39 22.91 -1.18
C SER A 2 16.27 21.90 -1.47
N LEU A 3 15.90 21.05 -0.50
CA LEU A 3 14.74 20.15 -0.65
C LEU A 3 13.41 20.92 -0.80
N LEU A 4 13.37 22.23 -0.47
CA LEU A 4 12.23 23.10 -0.76
C LEU A 4 12.07 23.35 -2.26
N ASP A 5 13.15 23.22 -3.04
CA ASP A 5 13.16 23.37 -4.50
C ASP A 5 12.61 22.09 -5.19
N LEU A 6 12.30 21.04 -4.42
CA LEU A 6 11.64 19.81 -4.87
C LEU A 6 10.14 19.82 -4.59
N LEU A 7 9.66 20.84 -3.89
CA LEU A 7 8.25 21.06 -3.73
C LEU A 7 7.76 21.69 -5.05
N PRO A 8 6.77 21.10 -5.76
CA PRO A 8 6.23 21.70 -6.98
C PRO A 8 5.83 23.17 -6.71
N ASP A 9 5.95 24.07 -7.69
CA ASP A 9 5.72 25.53 -7.52
C ASP A 9 4.40 25.90 -6.81
N ALA A 10 3.41 25.00 -6.78
CA ALA A 10 2.17 25.17 -6.04
C ALA A 10 2.29 24.97 -4.49
N LEU A 11 3.29 24.23 -3.99
CA LEU A 11 3.71 24.23 -2.57
C LEU A 11 4.41 25.55 -2.20
N LEU A 12 4.95 26.23 -3.21
CA LEU A 12 5.38 27.63 -3.17
C LEU A 12 4.24 28.59 -3.53
N SER A 13 2.97 28.20 -3.38
CA SER A 13 1.92 29.22 -3.39
C SER A 13 2.20 30.16 -2.22
N ASP A 14 2.44 31.44 -2.54
CA ASP A 14 2.84 32.48 -1.59
C ASP A 14 1.96 32.50 -0.34
N LYS A 15 0.71 32.01 -0.42
CA LYS A 15 -0.25 31.98 0.68
C LYS A 15 0.07 31.00 1.81
N ILE A 16 0.61 29.80 1.54
CA ILE A 16 0.89 28.81 2.60
C ILE A 16 2.24 29.09 3.26
N LEU A 17 3.25 29.44 2.45
CA LEU A 17 4.57 29.80 2.98
C LEU A 17 4.56 31.14 3.71
N ALA A 18 3.78 32.14 3.26
CA ALA A 18 3.66 33.41 3.98
C ALA A 18 2.95 33.29 5.34
N GLN A 19 2.18 32.23 5.57
CA GLN A 19 1.51 31.96 6.84
C GLN A 19 2.37 31.15 7.81
N LEU A 20 3.46 30.52 7.34
CA LEU A 20 4.37 29.81 8.21
C LEU A 20 5.35 30.80 8.86
N PRO A 21 5.57 30.71 10.19
CA PRO A 21 6.60 31.51 10.85
C PRO A 21 7.95 31.31 10.15
N HIS A 22 8.72 32.38 9.97
CA HIS A 22 10.07 32.31 9.40
C HIS A 22 10.96 31.25 10.08
N THR A 23 10.76 31.03 11.37
CA THR A 23 11.43 29.99 12.16
C THR A 23 11.05 28.57 11.72
N SER A 24 9.78 28.33 11.36
CA SER A 24 9.28 27.06 10.82
C SER A 24 9.83 26.78 9.42
N LEU A 25 9.92 27.81 8.57
CA LEU A 25 10.53 27.70 7.23
C LEU A 25 12.04 27.46 7.30
N ALA A 26 12.74 28.17 8.19
CA ALA A 26 14.16 27.93 8.43
C ALA A 26 14.41 26.54 9.00
N ALA A 27 13.57 26.05 9.92
CA ALA A 27 13.64 24.71 10.46
C ALA A 27 13.33 23.63 9.41
N ALA A 28 12.33 23.84 8.55
CA ALA A 28 12.03 22.98 7.42
C ALA A 28 13.21 22.95 6.44
N SER A 29 13.71 24.12 6.01
CA SER A 29 14.89 24.25 5.14
C SER A 29 16.14 23.59 5.72
N ALA A 30 16.40 23.75 7.02
CA ALA A 30 17.51 23.10 7.71
C ALA A 30 17.32 21.58 7.78
N THR A 31 16.11 21.10 8.03
CA THR A 31 15.77 19.67 8.05
C THR A 31 15.90 19.06 6.66
N CYS A 32 15.40 19.73 5.65
CA CYS A 32 15.56 19.44 4.23
C CYS A 32 17.03 19.37 3.80
N ARG A 33 17.87 20.33 4.22
CA ARG A 33 19.32 20.30 3.97
C ARG A 33 20.01 19.16 4.69
N ARG A 34 19.65 18.89 5.95
CA ARG A 34 20.14 17.73 6.71
C ARG A 34 19.73 16.42 6.04
N LEU A 35 18.48 16.30 5.59
CA LEU A 35 17.99 15.16 4.80
C LEU A 35 18.78 14.97 3.52
N HIS A 36 19.11 16.05 2.82
CA HIS A 36 19.94 15.96 1.61
C HIS A 36 21.34 15.38 1.87
N THR A 37 21.87 15.56 3.09
CA THR A 37 23.14 14.95 3.54
C THR A 37 23.01 13.53 4.09
N HIS A 38 21.81 12.93 4.15
CA HIS A 38 21.65 11.55 4.59
C HIS A 38 22.24 10.56 3.57
N SER A 39 22.59 9.36 4.05
CA SER A 39 23.22 8.31 3.25
C SER A 39 22.32 7.87 2.10
N ALA A 40 22.95 7.42 1.00
CA ALA A 40 22.25 6.83 -0.15
C ALA A 40 21.30 5.69 0.27
N GLU A 41 21.59 4.99 1.36
CA GLU A 41 20.77 3.94 1.97
C GLU A 41 19.37 4.42 2.38
N LEU A 42 19.26 5.60 3.02
CA LEU A 42 17.96 6.14 3.43
C LEU A 42 17.10 6.42 2.19
N TRP A 43 17.70 7.04 1.17
CA TRP A 43 17.01 7.34 -0.07
C TRP A 43 16.62 6.07 -0.84
N ALA A 44 17.46 5.03 -0.80
CA ALA A 44 17.14 3.73 -1.36
C ALA A 44 15.97 3.07 -0.61
N HIS A 45 15.92 3.19 0.71
CA HIS A 45 14.80 2.71 1.52
C HIS A 45 13.49 3.38 1.13
N HIS A 46 13.45 4.72 1.07
CA HIS A 46 12.24 5.46 0.66
C HIS A 46 11.81 5.15 -0.78
N LEU A 47 12.78 5.04 -1.69
CA LEU A 47 12.54 4.63 -3.06
C LEU A 47 11.83 3.27 -3.10
N HIS A 48 12.38 2.29 -2.37
CA HIS A 48 11.83 0.94 -2.31
C HIS A 48 10.43 0.91 -1.67
N ALA A 49 10.24 1.64 -0.57
CA ALA A 49 8.98 1.71 0.13
C ALA A 49 7.85 2.29 -0.74
N ARG A 50 8.13 3.34 -1.52
CA ARG A 50 7.11 4.05 -2.31
C ARG A 50 6.89 3.48 -3.70
N TRP A 51 7.98 3.13 -4.39
CA TRP A 51 7.97 2.78 -5.81
C TRP A 51 8.37 1.33 -6.08
N GLY A 52 8.76 0.58 -5.05
CA GLY A 52 9.09 -0.83 -5.15
C GLY A 52 10.53 -1.11 -5.58
N PRO A 53 10.84 -2.36 -5.93
CA PRO A 53 12.19 -2.80 -6.26
C PRO A 53 12.64 -2.23 -7.62
N LEU A 54 13.22 -1.04 -7.64
CA LEU A 54 13.79 -0.40 -8.83
C LEU A 54 15.32 -0.55 -8.89
N GLN A 55 15.85 -0.72 -10.09
CA GLN A 55 17.28 -0.82 -10.37
C GLN A 55 17.97 0.56 -10.36
N CYS A 56 18.77 0.80 -9.33
CA CYS A 56 19.66 1.98 -9.26
C CYS A 56 21.02 1.67 -9.92
N ARG A 57 21.12 1.86 -11.24
CA ARG A 57 22.39 1.65 -11.99
C ARG A 57 23.52 2.63 -11.63
N GLU A 58 23.18 3.79 -11.06
CA GLU A 58 24.13 4.84 -10.66
C GLU A 58 23.73 5.32 -9.26
N ALA A 59 24.72 5.60 -8.41
CA ALA A 59 24.61 5.69 -6.94
C ALA A 59 23.83 6.90 -6.37
N ALA A 60 22.78 7.37 -7.03
CA ALA A 60 21.94 8.46 -6.54
C ALA A 60 20.45 8.08 -6.44
N PRO A 61 20.05 7.23 -5.46
CA PRO A 61 18.64 6.93 -5.19
C PRO A 61 17.76 8.17 -5.03
N LEU A 62 18.35 9.27 -4.53
CA LEU A 62 17.69 10.57 -4.47
C LEU A 62 17.34 11.16 -5.85
N GLN A 63 18.24 11.07 -6.84
CA GLN A 63 17.95 11.57 -8.18
C GLN A 63 16.86 10.73 -8.86
N LEU A 64 16.91 9.41 -8.66
CA LEU A 64 15.87 8.52 -9.18
C LEU A 64 14.51 8.84 -8.52
N LEU A 65 14.47 8.99 -7.21
CA LEU A 65 13.26 9.39 -6.49
C LEU A 65 12.71 10.73 -6.98
N ARG A 66 13.60 11.72 -7.23
CA ARG A 66 13.20 13.01 -7.81
C ARG A 66 12.54 12.84 -9.18
N TRP A 67 13.13 12.05 -10.06
CA TRP A 67 12.56 11.79 -11.39
C TRP A 67 11.22 11.06 -11.31
N LEU A 68 11.08 10.11 -10.38
CA LEU A 68 9.82 9.39 -10.16
C LEU A 68 8.70 10.32 -9.66
N GLU A 69 8.98 11.12 -8.64
CA GLU A 69 8.00 12.04 -8.02
C GLU A 69 7.64 13.24 -8.91
N THR A 70 8.47 13.57 -9.90
CA THR A 70 8.20 14.64 -10.86
C THR A 70 7.68 14.07 -12.18
N SER A 71 8.55 13.44 -12.98
CA SER A 71 8.24 13.01 -14.34
C SER A 71 7.26 11.84 -14.40
N VAL A 72 7.51 10.76 -13.64
CA VAL A 72 6.65 9.57 -13.71
C VAL A 72 5.30 9.84 -13.07
N ARG A 73 5.29 10.53 -11.92
CA ARG A 73 4.05 10.93 -11.24
C ARG A 73 3.22 11.91 -12.06
N ALA A 74 3.83 12.90 -12.71
CA ALA A 74 3.11 13.79 -13.64
C ALA A 74 2.51 12.98 -14.80
N SER A 75 3.27 12.06 -15.40
CA SER A 75 2.73 11.17 -16.43
C SER A 75 1.56 10.31 -15.92
N LEU A 76 1.61 9.81 -14.68
CA LEU A 76 0.53 9.03 -14.08
C LEU A 76 -0.75 9.87 -13.94
N LEU A 77 -0.61 11.13 -13.51
CA LEU A 77 -1.73 12.04 -13.33
C LEU A 77 -2.32 12.52 -14.67
N GLU A 78 -1.47 12.96 -15.59
CA GLU A 78 -1.87 13.65 -16.82
C GLU A 78 -2.14 12.71 -17.99
N ARG A 79 -1.30 11.69 -18.18
CA ARG A 79 -1.33 10.82 -19.36
C ARG A 79 -1.91 9.45 -19.07
N GLY A 80 -1.74 8.98 -17.84
CA GLY A 80 -2.27 7.71 -17.39
C GLY A 80 -1.25 6.71 -16.86
N VAL A 81 -1.76 5.71 -16.17
CA VAL A 81 -0.99 4.62 -15.55
C VAL A 81 -0.27 3.84 -16.62
N HIS A 82 -0.92 3.51 -17.74
CA HIS A 82 -0.28 2.82 -18.86
C HIS A 82 0.98 3.55 -19.38
N PHE A 83 0.89 4.86 -19.63
CA PHE A 83 2.04 5.65 -20.11
C PHE A 83 3.13 5.79 -19.05
N ALA A 84 2.75 5.98 -17.77
CA ALA A 84 3.72 6.07 -16.69
C ALA A 84 4.50 4.75 -16.52
N MET A 85 3.82 3.61 -16.54
CA MET A 85 4.45 2.29 -16.42
C MET A 85 5.32 1.97 -17.63
N ARG A 86 4.90 2.37 -18.84
CA ARG A 86 5.73 2.23 -20.05
C ARG A 86 6.98 3.10 -19.98
N SER A 87 6.86 4.37 -19.60
CA SER A 87 8.01 5.27 -19.41
C SER A 87 8.99 4.72 -18.38
N LEU A 88 8.48 4.07 -17.32
CA LEU A 88 9.30 3.43 -16.31
C LEU A 88 10.01 2.18 -16.86
N ALA A 89 9.33 1.37 -17.67
CA ALA A 89 9.93 0.22 -18.35
C ALA A 89 11.03 0.64 -19.33
N ASP A 90 10.76 1.63 -20.18
CA ASP A 90 11.69 2.14 -21.19
C ASP A 90 12.97 2.74 -20.56
N SER A 91 12.89 3.19 -19.30
CA SER A 91 14.06 3.68 -18.55
C SER A 91 15.05 2.57 -18.15
N GLY A 92 14.67 1.29 -18.29
CA GLY A 92 15.50 0.15 -17.89
C GLY A 92 15.73 0.05 -16.38
N ARG A 93 14.85 0.67 -15.57
CA ARG A 93 14.91 0.72 -14.10
C ARG A 93 14.02 -0.33 -13.43
N LEU A 94 13.14 -0.99 -14.16
CA LEU A 94 12.30 -2.05 -13.61
C LEU A 94 13.14 -3.33 -13.36
N PRO A 95 12.73 -4.16 -12.39
CA PRO A 95 13.32 -5.49 -12.22
C PRO A 95 13.04 -6.35 -13.46
N PRO A 96 13.73 -7.49 -13.64
CA PRO A 96 13.33 -8.45 -14.67
C PRO A 96 11.88 -8.87 -14.45
N ALA A 97 11.13 -9.05 -15.54
CA ALA A 97 9.76 -9.55 -15.47
C ALA A 97 9.74 -11.00 -14.96
N GLU A 98 8.77 -11.32 -14.10
CA GLU A 98 8.51 -12.69 -13.67
C GLU A 98 7.53 -13.38 -14.64
N PRO A 99 7.44 -14.72 -14.63
CA PRO A 99 6.47 -15.43 -15.45
C PRO A 99 5.04 -14.92 -15.20
N ASN A 100 4.34 -14.57 -16.28
CA ASN A 100 3.00 -13.99 -16.27
C ASN A 100 2.87 -12.64 -15.54
N CYS A 101 3.95 -12.03 -15.06
CA CYS A 101 3.88 -10.81 -14.28
C CYS A 101 4.80 -9.74 -14.90
N PRO A 102 4.25 -8.65 -15.44
CA PRO A 102 5.06 -7.60 -16.04
C PRO A 102 5.96 -6.95 -14.99
N ALA A 103 7.12 -6.49 -15.44
CA ALA A 103 8.16 -5.92 -14.60
C ALA A 103 7.69 -4.72 -13.73
N TRP A 104 6.62 -4.03 -14.13
CA TRP A 104 6.07 -2.89 -13.40
C TRP A 104 5.12 -3.30 -12.26
N ALA A 105 4.69 -4.56 -12.18
CA ALA A 105 3.70 -5.01 -11.20
C ALA A 105 4.12 -4.76 -9.73
N PRO A 106 5.37 -5.03 -9.31
CA PRO A 106 5.83 -4.68 -7.97
C PRO A 106 5.70 -3.19 -7.65
N THR A 107 5.95 -2.32 -8.63
CA THR A 107 5.76 -0.87 -8.49
C THR A 107 4.27 -0.53 -8.33
N ALA A 108 3.39 -1.11 -9.14
CA ALA A 108 1.95 -0.91 -9.01
C ALA A 108 1.42 -1.35 -7.63
N HIS A 109 1.92 -2.46 -7.07
CA HIS A 109 1.60 -2.87 -5.71
C HIS A 109 1.99 -1.82 -4.67
N ARG A 110 3.22 -1.28 -4.73
CA ARG A 110 3.64 -0.22 -3.80
C ARG A 110 2.79 1.03 -3.93
N LEU A 111 2.48 1.46 -5.16
CA LEU A 111 1.62 2.62 -5.38
C LEU A 111 0.23 2.42 -4.77
N LEU A 112 -0.35 1.22 -4.86
CA LEU A 112 -1.63 0.89 -4.23
C LEU A 112 -1.62 1.00 -2.70
N GLU A 113 -0.46 0.96 -2.04
CA GLU A 113 -0.39 1.08 -0.58
C GLU A 113 -0.64 2.51 -0.11
N TRP A 114 -0.07 3.51 -0.79
CA TRP A 114 -0.02 4.89 -0.28
C TRP A 114 -0.67 5.96 -1.20
N MET A 115 -1.02 5.64 -2.44
CA MET A 115 -1.70 6.59 -3.33
C MET A 115 -3.09 6.99 -2.80
N PRO A 116 -3.61 8.18 -3.11
CA PRO A 116 -5.01 8.51 -2.86
C PRO A 116 -5.96 7.57 -3.61
N LEU A 117 -7.20 7.44 -3.12
CA LEU A 117 -8.19 6.51 -3.67
C LEU A 117 -8.38 6.69 -5.18
N ARG A 118 -8.43 7.94 -5.67
CA ARG A 118 -8.63 8.22 -7.11
C ARG A 118 -7.56 7.54 -7.95
N GLU A 119 -6.30 7.70 -7.59
CA GLU A 119 -5.15 7.10 -8.27
C GLU A 119 -5.11 5.59 -8.06
N LYS A 120 -5.44 5.08 -6.85
CA LYS A 120 -5.56 3.63 -6.62
C LYS A 120 -6.57 3.00 -7.57
N ARG A 121 -7.73 3.63 -7.77
CA ARG A 121 -8.75 3.13 -8.70
C ARG A 121 -8.30 3.18 -10.16
N ARG A 122 -7.52 4.20 -10.57
CA ARG A 122 -6.92 4.22 -11.91
C ARG A 122 -5.93 3.07 -12.11
N ILE A 123 -5.10 2.80 -11.09
CA ILE A 123 -4.18 1.66 -11.10
C ILE A 123 -4.99 0.34 -11.14
N ALA A 124 -6.07 0.24 -10.36
CA ALA A 124 -6.93 -0.94 -10.38
C ALA A 124 -7.57 -1.17 -11.76
N ALA A 125 -8.16 -0.14 -12.38
CA ALA A 125 -8.70 -0.22 -13.73
C ALA A 125 -7.64 -0.61 -14.76
N PHE A 126 -6.42 -0.08 -14.65
CA PHE A 126 -5.30 -0.47 -15.50
C PHE A 126 -4.91 -1.94 -15.32
N VAL A 127 -4.83 -2.43 -14.08
CA VAL A 127 -4.51 -3.83 -13.77
C VAL A 127 -5.62 -4.78 -14.25
N CYS A 128 -6.88 -4.38 -14.13
CA CYS A 128 -8.03 -5.18 -14.55
C CYS A 128 -8.21 -5.28 -16.07
N ALA A 129 -7.50 -4.45 -16.84
CA ALA A 129 -7.68 -4.38 -18.28
C ALA A 129 -7.53 -5.73 -19.00
N ASP A 130 -8.38 -5.97 -19.98
CA ASP A 130 -8.52 -7.21 -20.74
C ASP A 130 -7.30 -7.55 -21.61
N TRP A 131 -6.55 -6.54 -22.07
CA TRP A 131 -5.34 -6.75 -22.87
C TRP A 131 -4.15 -7.33 -22.09
N HIS A 132 -4.23 -7.45 -20.76
CA HIS A 132 -3.22 -8.18 -19.99
C HIS A 132 -3.36 -9.70 -20.18
N PRO A 133 -2.26 -10.46 -20.20
CA PRO A 133 -2.32 -11.90 -20.42
C PRO A 133 -3.11 -12.64 -19.31
N ASN A 134 -3.70 -13.79 -19.63
CA ASN A 134 -4.59 -14.52 -18.72
C ASN A 134 -3.95 -14.88 -17.36
N GLY A 135 -2.65 -15.18 -17.32
CA GLY A 135 -1.93 -15.51 -16.08
C GLY A 135 -1.57 -14.28 -15.22
N PHE A 136 -1.81 -13.06 -15.69
CA PHE A 136 -1.37 -11.85 -14.99
C PHE A 136 -2.14 -11.58 -13.71
N LEU A 137 -3.47 -11.55 -13.75
CA LEU A 137 -4.27 -11.26 -12.57
C LEU A 137 -4.05 -12.27 -11.44
N PRO A 138 -4.02 -13.60 -11.69
CA PRO A 138 -3.60 -14.56 -10.67
C PRO A 138 -2.23 -14.25 -10.08
N ALA A 139 -1.24 -13.93 -10.91
CA ALA A 139 0.10 -13.59 -10.45
C ALA A 139 0.15 -12.32 -9.61
N PHE A 140 -0.57 -11.27 -10.04
CA PHE A 140 -0.69 -9.99 -9.36
C PHE A 140 -1.39 -10.14 -8.00
N LEU A 141 -2.48 -10.92 -7.95
CA LEU A 141 -3.24 -11.09 -6.71
C LEU A 141 -2.47 -11.83 -5.60
N ARG A 142 -1.37 -12.52 -5.91
CA ARG A 142 -0.53 -13.22 -4.91
C ARG A 142 0.04 -12.30 -3.84
N ALA A 143 0.22 -11.02 -4.13
CA ALA A 143 0.75 -10.04 -3.19
C ALA A 143 -0.28 -9.55 -2.16
N PHE A 144 -1.56 -9.86 -2.33
CA PHE A 144 -2.60 -9.50 -1.37
C PHE A 144 -2.85 -10.63 -0.37
N PRO A 145 -3.00 -10.32 0.92
CA PRO A 145 -3.40 -11.29 1.93
C PRO A 145 -4.88 -11.61 1.73
N LEU A 146 -5.17 -12.86 1.33
CA LEU A 146 -6.53 -13.38 1.19
C LEU A 146 -6.81 -14.55 2.17
N GLU A 147 -5.96 -14.70 3.18
CA GLU A 147 -6.19 -15.60 4.31
C GLU A 147 -7.23 -14.96 5.24
N ALA A 148 -8.41 -15.56 5.30
CA ALA A 148 -9.54 -15.04 6.06
C ALA A 148 -10.50 -16.18 6.44
N PRO A 149 -11.28 -16.02 7.53
CA PRO A 149 -12.23 -17.05 7.95
C PRO A 149 -13.35 -17.30 6.92
N ASP A 150 -13.64 -16.31 6.07
CA ASP A 150 -14.69 -16.38 5.07
C ASP A 150 -14.38 -15.51 3.83
N PRO A 151 -15.00 -15.83 2.66
CA PRO A 151 -14.76 -15.10 1.42
C PRO A 151 -15.19 -13.63 1.47
N GLU A 152 -16.20 -13.26 2.27
CA GLU A 152 -16.66 -11.88 2.42
C GLU A 152 -15.58 -11.04 3.11
N THR A 153 -14.99 -11.56 4.20
CA THR A 153 -13.90 -10.93 4.93
C THR A 153 -12.67 -10.75 4.04
N ALA A 154 -12.26 -11.77 3.28
CA ALA A 154 -11.17 -11.64 2.32
C ALA A 154 -11.49 -10.61 1.21
N LEU A 155 -12.74 -10.56 0.73
CA LEU A 155 -13.16 -9.58 -0.27
C LEU A 155 -13.05 -8.16 0.28
N ARG A 156 -13.50 -7.90 1.52
CA ARG A 156 -13.36 -6.60 2.18
C ARG A 156 -11.90 -6.17 2.31
N GLN A 157 -11.02 -7.10 2.70
CA GLN A 157 -9.58 -6.83 2.79
C GLN A 157 -8.98 -6.47 1.42
N LEU A 158 -9.38 -7.20 0.37
CA LEU A 158 -8.91 -6.91 -0.98
C LEU A 158 -9.39 -5.53 -1.45
N LEU A 159 -10.68 -5.21 -1.32
CA LEU A 159 -11.28 -3.97 -1.84
C LEU A 159 -10.63 -2.70 -1.29
N VAL A 160 -10.16 -2.71 -0.04
CA VAL A 160 -9.47 -1.55 0.56
C VAL A 160 -8.05 -1.35 -0.02
N ARG A 161 -7.37 -2.43 -0.40
CA ARG A 161 -6.00 -2.38 -0.94
C ARG A 161 -5.96 -2.29 -2.46
N PHE A 162 -6.94 -2.89 -3.12
CA PHE A 162 -7.13 -2.97 -4.55
C PHE A 162 -8.59 -2.62 -4.85
N PRO A 163 -8.91 -1.31 -4.98
CA PRO A 163 -10.29 -0.84 -5.11
C PRO A 163 -10.80 -1.05 -6.53
N PHE A 164 -10.96 -2.32 -6.93
CA PHE A 164 -11.61 -2.68 -8.17
C PHE A 164 -13.12 -2.59 -7.97
N LEU A 165 -13.79 -1.81 -8.81
CA LEU A 165 -15.25 -1.82 -8.91
C LEU A 165 -15.62 -2.59 -10.17
N PRO A 166 -16.63 -3.47 -10.14
CA PRO A 166 -17.08 -4.15 -11.34
C PRO A 166 -17.44 -3.18 -12.48
N ILE A 167 -18.03 -2.04 -12.14
CA ILE A 167 -18.35 -0.98 -13.10
C ILE A 167 -17.10 -0.30 -13.70
N ASP A 168 -15.94 -0.33 -13.04
CA ASP A 168 -14.69 0.21 -13.59
C ASP A 168 -13.96 -0.86 -14.40
N ALA A 169 -13.90 -2.08 -13.88
CA ALA A 169 -13.16 -3.20 -14.45
C ALA A 169 -13.85 -3.81 -15.70
N GLY A 170 -15.18 -3.71 -15.82
CA GLY A 170 -15.92 -4.28 -16.96
C GLY A 170 -15.75 -5.79 -16.98
N ASP A 171 -15.42 -6.37 -18.13
CA ASP A 171 -15.11 -7.81 -18.25
C ASP A 171 -13.89 -8.22 -17.40
N GLY A 172 -13.03 -7.25 -17.04
CA GLY A 172 -11.93 -7.45 -16.09
C GLY A 172 -12.39 -7.82 -14.68
N ALA A 173 -13.63 -7.48 -14.29
CA ALA A 173 -14.17 -7.81 -12.98
C ALA A 173 -14.25 -9.33 -12.78
N ASP A 174 -14.75 -10.05 -13.79
CA ASP A 174 -14.86 -11.50 -13.76
C ASP A 174 -13.51 -12.18 -13.57
N ARG A 175 -12.50 -11.70 -14.32
CA ARG A 175 -11.13 -12.22 -14.21
C ARG A 175 -10.54 -12.00 -12.81
N VAL A 176 -10.82 -10.87 -12.17
CA VAL A 176 -10.38 -10.60 -10.78
C VAL A 176 -11.09 -11.53 -9.81
N ILE A 177 -12.41 -11.69 -9.92
CA ILE A 177 -13.19 -12.51 -8.99
C ILE A 177 -12.83 -14.00 -9.16
N ALA A 178 -12.62 -14.47 -10.39
CA ALA A 178 -12.14 -15.83 -10.66
C ALA A 178 -10.74 -16.07 -10.06
N ALA A 179 -9.80 -15.15 -10.29
CA ALA A 179 -8.45 -15.23 -9.73
C ALA A 179 -8.44 -15.13 -8.19
N PHE A 180 -9.35 -14.32 -7.62
CA PHE A 180 -9.58 -14.27 -6.17
C PHE A 180 -10.07 -15.61 -5.65
N ALA A 181 -11.08 -16.23 -6.27
CA ALA A 181 -11.68 -17.47 -5.80
C ALA A 181 -10.66 -18.61 -5.77
N GLU A 182 -9.87 -18.74 -6.84
CA GLU A 182 -8.76 -19.69 -6.92
C GLU A 182 -7.73 -19.43 -5.81
N ARG A 183 -7.30 -18.17 -5.63
CA ARG A 183 -6.31 -17.81 -4.62
C ARG A 183 -6.82 -18.04 -3.20
N TYR A 184 -8.07 -17.67 -2.91
CA TYR A 184 -8.70 -17.87 -1.61
C TYR A 184 -8.74 -19.35 -1.23
N ILE A 185 -9.12 -20.24 -2.15
CA ILE A 185 -9.11 -21.68 -1.90
C ILE A 185 -7.68 -22.19 -1.65
N SER A 186 -6.73 -21.76 -2.48
CA SER A 186 -5.33 -22.20 -2.33
C SER A 186 -4.72 -21.85 -0.97
N LEU A 187 -5.17 -20.75 -0.34
CA LEU A 187 -4.68 -20.26 0.94
C LEU A 187 -5.45 -20.81 2.14
N ASN A 188 -6.78 -20.91 2.02
CA ASN A 188 -7.65 -21.31 3.12
C ASN A 188 -8.00 -22.82 3.09
N GLY A 189 -7.45 -23.57 2.13
CA GLY A 189 -7.51 -25.03 2.05
C GLY A 189 -8.93 -25.59 2.12
N ARG A 190 -9.15 -26.55 3.04
CA ARG A 190 -10.47 -27.17 3.34
C ARG A 190 -11.28 -26.45 4.45
N GLN A 191 -10.90 -25.25 4.85
CA GLN A 191 -11.77 -24.39 5.67
C GLN A 191 -13.07 -23.91 4.98
N PRO A 192 -13.31 -24.10 3.66
CA PRO A 192 -14.65 -24.04 3.10
C PRO A 192 -15.63 -25.07 3.67
N SER A 193 -15.26 -25.93 4.64
CA SER A 193 -16.21 -26.80 5.35
C SER A 193 -17.12 -26.03 6.32
N VAL A 194 -16.64 -24.90 6.86
CA VAL A 194 -17.53 -23.80 7.27
C VAL A 194 -17.98 -23.16 5.94
N PHE A 195 -19.17 -22.68 5.64
CA PHE A 195 -19.59 -22.24 4.28
C PHE A 195 -20.06 -23.31 3.31
N VAL A 196 -19.28 -24.31 2.91
CA VAL A 196 -19.67 -25.30 1.89
C VAL A 196 -19.87 -26.67 2.54
N SER A 197 -20.95 -27.38 2.17
CA SER A 197 -21.25 -28.68 2.77
C SER A 197 -20.08 -29.68 2.55
N PRO A 198 -19.51 -30.28 3.61
CA PRO A 198 -18.28 -31.08 3.52
C PRO A 198 -18.40 -32.38 2.70
N SER A 199 -19.62 -32.85 2.43
CA SER A 199 -19.86 -34.24 2.04
C SER A 199 -19.76 -34.54 0.54
N ALA A 200 -19.53 -33.55 -0.35
CA ALA A 200 -19.56 -33.81 -1.79
C ALA A 200 -18.95 -32.69 -2.69
N CYS A 201 -17.92 -31.97 -2.26
CA CYS A 201 -17.41 -30.84 -3.05
C CYS A 201 -15.97 -31.09 -3.52
N THR A 202 -15.78 -31.18 -4.84
CA THR A 202 -14.47 -31.09 -5.51
C THR A 202 -13.90 -29.67 -5.40
N ASP A 203 -12.59 -29.51 -5.56
CA ASP A 203 -11.95 -28.18 -5.53
C ASP A 203 -12.52 -27.24 -6.62
N ASP A 204 -12.93 -27.80 -7.76
CA ASP A 204 -13.55 -27.05 -8.85
C ASP A 204 -14.97 -26.57 -8.51
N GLU A 205 -15.76 -27.38 -7.82
CA GLU A 205 -17.07 -26.96 -7.31
C GLU A 205 -16.92 -25.90 -6.23
N ALA A 206 -15.97 -26.05 -5.30
CA ALA A 206 -15.72 -25.04 -4.27
C ALA A 206 -15.31 -23.70 -4.89
N ARG A 207 -14.45 -23.74 -5.92
CA ARG A 207 -14.00 -22.56 -6.67
C ARG A 207 -15.16 -21.88 -7.38
N SER A 208 -16.01 -22.67 -8.02
CA SER A 208 -17.21 -22.15 -8.70
C SER A 208 -18.21 -21.57 -7.70
N SER A 209 -18.47 -22.24 -6.58
CA SER A 209 -19.31 -21.74 -5.49
C SER A 209 -18.81 -20.42 -4.94
N ILE A 210 -17.50 -20.31 -4.63
CA ILE A 210 -16.92 -19.06 -4.11
C ILE A 210 -16.98 -17.95 -5.17
N HIS A 211 -16.68 -18.26 -6.43
CA HIS A 211 -16.79 -17.30 -7.52
C HIS A 211 -18.20 -16.70 -7.60
N VAL A 212 -19.24 -17.54 -7.66
CA VAL A 212 -20.62 -17.05 -7.72
C VAL A 212 -21.06 -16.40 -6.40
N LEU A 213 -20.55 -16.85 -5.26
CA LEU A 213 -20.85 -16.27 -3.95
C LEU A 213 -20.37 -14.82 -3.87
N LEU A 214 -19.17 -14.52 -4.39
CA LEU A 214 -18.62 -13.16 -4.43
C LEU A 214 -19.49 -12.23 -5.28
N TYR A 215 -19.97 -12.69 -6.44
CA TYR A 215 -20.95 -11.93 -7.21
C TYR A 215 -22.24 -11.69 -6.42
N SER A 216 -22.74 -12.71 -5.73
CA SER A 216 -23.95 -12.57 -4.91
C SER A 216 -23.76 -11.54 -3.78
N ILE A 217 -22.58 -11.48 -3.17
CA ILE A 217 -22.22 -10.53 -2.12
C ILE A 217 -22.18 -9.10 -2.68
N ILE A 218 -21.53 -8.91 -3.83
CA ILE A 218 -21.46 -7.60 -4.51
C ILE A 218 -22.86 -7.14 -4.91
N MET A 219 -23.68 -8.01 -5.51
CA MET A 219 -25.06 -7.70 -5.89
C MET A 219 -25.94 -7.40 -4.67
N LEU A 220 -25.80 -8.16 -3.59
CA LEU A 220 -26.52 -7.91 -2.34
C LEU A 220 -26.14 -6.55 -1.73
N ASN A 221 -24.86 -6.21 -1.73
CA ASN A 221 -24.41 -4.90 -1.27
C ASN A 221 -25.04 -3.77 -2.08
N THR A 222 -25.08 -3.91 -3.41
CA THR A 222 -25.74 -2.94 -4.27
C THR A 222 -27.24 -2.87 -3.99
N ASP A 223 -27.94 -4.00 -3.89
CA ASP A 223 -29.37 -4.03 -3.58
C ASP A 223 -29.68 -3.30 -2.28
N LEU A 224 -29.03 -3.69 -1.17
CA LEU A 224 -29.32 -3.17 0.16
C LEU A 224 -28.96 -1.68 0.31
N HIS A 225 -27.87 -1.23 -0.33
CA HIS A 225 -27.29 0.09 -0.04
C HIS A 225 -27.43 1.12 -1.15
N ASN A 226 -27.85 0.74 -2.37
CA ASN A 226 -28.11 1.71 -3.44
C ASN A 226 -29.51 2.35 -3.25
N PRO A 227 -29.64 3.65 -2.99
CA PRO A 227 -30.95 4.31 -2.80
C PRO A 227 -31.88 4.20 -4.01
N ALA A 228 -31.36 3.94 -5.21
CA ALA A 228 -32.14 3.77 -6.43
C ALA A 228 -32.91 2.44 -6.51
N ILE A 229 -32.60 1.47 -5.64
CA ILE A 229 -33.23 0.15 -5.63
C ILE A 229 -34.33 0.12 -4.56
N SER A 230 -35.57 -0.13 -4.97
CA SER A 230 -36.71 -0.32 -4.08
C SER A 230 -37.78 -1.20 -4.75
N PRO A 231 -38.35 -2.20 -4.07
CA PRO A 231 -38.06 -2.62 -2.68
C PRO A 231 -36.69 -3.30 -2.54
N LYS A 232 -36.18 -3.39 -1.30
CA LYS A 232 -34.95 -4.12 -0.96
C LYS A 232 -35.21 -5.61 -0.84
N ILE A 233 -34.24 -6.44 -1.18
CA ILE A 233 -34.32 -7.89 -0.99
C ILE A 233 -34.32 -8.24 0.50
N SER A 234 -35.26 -9.09 0.93
CA SER A 234 -35.26 -9.66 2.28
C SER A 234 -34.26 -10.81 2.40
N GLU A 235 -33.88 -11.17 3.64
CA GLU A 235 -32.99 -12.31 3.89
C GLU A 235 -33.54 -13.62 3.29
N ALA A 236 -34.84 -13.86 3.46
CA ALA A 236 -35.51 -15.05 2.94
C ALA A 236 -35.50 -15.10 1.41
N GLU A 237 -35.67 -13.96 0.74
CA GLU A 237 -35.56 -13.86 -0.71
C GLU A 237 -34.13 -14.05 -1.21
N TYR A 238 -33.14 -13.47 -0.51
CA TYR A 238 -31.72 -13.65 -0.82
C TYR A 238 -31.33 -15.13 -0.74
N GLN A 239 -31.71 -15.82 0.34
CA GLN A 239 -31.46 -17.26 0.47
C GLN A 239 -32.14 -18.04 -0.65
N ARG A 240 -33.43 -17.77 -0.92
CA ARG A 240 -34.17 -18.45 -1.99
C ARG A 240 -33.50 -18.25 -3.35
N SER A 241 -33.07 -17.02 -3.65
CA SER A 241 -32.34 -16.68 -4.88
C SER A 241 -31.03 -17.48 -4.99
N CYS A 242 -30.22 -17.51 -3.92
CA CYS A 242 -29.00 -18.30 -3.90
C CYS A 242 -29.28 -19.80 -4.12
N ARG A 243 -30.37 -20.35 -3.59
CA ARG A 243 -30.73 -21.78 -3.77
C ARG A 243 -31.14 -22.12 -5.20
N CYS A 244 -31.63 -21.15 -5.97
CA CYS A 244 -31.92 -21.33 -7.40
C CYS A 244 -30.65 -21.47 -8.25
N CYS A 245 -29.50 -20.99 -7.76
CA CYS A 245 -28.21 -21.12 -8.43
C CYS A 245 -27.52 -22.44 -8.04
N PRO A 246 -27.23 -23.34 -9.00
CA PRO A 246 -26.61 -24.64 -8.74
C PRO A 246 -25.31 -24.56 -7.92
N GLU A 247 -24.44 -23.62 -8.25
CA GLU A 247 -23.14 -23.39 -7.63
C GLU A 247 -23.28 -22.96 -6.17
N LEU A 248 -24.36 -22.26 -5.82
CA LEU A 248 -24.61 -21.79 -4.45
C LEU A 248 -25.43 -22.77 -3.60
N ARG A 249 -25.93 -23.87 -4.16
CA ARG A 249 -26.61 -24.92 -3.38
C ARG A 249 -25.71 -25.57 -2.34
N LEU A 250 -24.41 -25.60 -2.62
CA LEU A 250 -23.42 -26.17 -1.71
C LEU A 250 -23.13 -25.26 -0.51
N VAL A 251 -23.47 -23.97 -0.60
CA VAL A 251 -23.26 -23.01 0.49
C VAL A 251 -24.29 -23.23 1.59
N ARG A 252 -23.89 -23.36 2.85
CA ARG A 252 -24.76 -23.60 4.02
C ARG A 252 -25.69 -22.40 4.26
N SER A 253 -26.91 -22.66 4.73
CA SER A 253 -27.90 -21.60 4.95
C SER A 253 -27.45 -20.61 6.01
N GLU A 254 -26.77 -21.09 7.06
CA GLU A 254 -26.27 -20.23 8.14
C GLU A 254 -25.22 -19.25 7.62
N ALA A 255 -24.41 -19.66 6.64
CA ALA A 255 -23.44 -18.79 6.00
C ALA A 255 -24.11 -17.69 5.17
N LEU A 256 -25.17 -18.01 4.43
CA LEU A 256 -25.94 -17.02 3.67
C LEU A 256 -26.65 -16.02 4.60
N SER A 257 -27.20 -16.48 5.73
CA SER A 257 -27.74 -15.60 6.78
C SER A 257 -26.69 -14.65 7.36
N GLN A 258 -25.51 -15.18 7.69
CA GLN A 258 -24.40 -14.39 8.23
C GLN A 258 -23.95 -13.31 7.25
N ILE A 259 -23.76 -13.68 5.97
CA ILE A 259 -23.42 -12.73 4.90
C ILE A 259 -24.50 -11.65 4.77
N TYR A 260 -25.78 -12.03 4.78
CA TYR A 260 -26.86 -11.05 4.68
C TYR A 260 -26.84 -10.05 5.84
N ALA A 261 -26.74 -10.55 7.08
CA ALA A 261 -26.67 -9.72 8.27
C ALA A 261 -25.43 -8.79 8.24
N HIS A 262 -24.27 -9.32 7.87
CA HIS A 262 -23.02 -8.56 7.81
C HIS A 262 -23.04 -7.49 6.73
N ILE A 263 -23.49 -7.81 5.51
CA ILE A 263 -23.58 -6.84 4.42
C ILE A 263 -24.63 -5.78 4.75
N SER A 264 -25.78 -6.16 5.31
CA SER A 264 -26.81 -5.21 5.76
C SER A 264 -26.30 -4.22 6.81
N ALA A 265 -25.55 -4.69 7.80
CA ALA A 265 -25.00 -3.85 8.85
C ALA A 265 -23.77 -3.04 8.42
N HIS A 266 -22.93 -3.60 7.54
CA HIS A 266 -21.63 -3.04 7.16
C HIS A 266 -21.46 -3.12 5.63
N PRO A 267 -21.76 -2.05 4.89
CA PRO A 267 -21.55 -2.02 3.44
C PRO A 267 -20.10 -2.36 3.05
N LEU A 268 -19.89 -2.89 1.85
CA LEU A 268 -18.55 -3.05 1.27
C LEU A 268 -17.91 -1.66 1.08
N GLN A 269 -16.63 -1.54 1.46
CA GLN A 269 -15.87 -0.30 1.38
C GLN A 269 -14.63 -0.49 0.51
N ILE A 270 -14.33 0.51 -0.33
CA ILE A 270 -13.10 0.56 -1.14
C ILE A 270 -12.01 1.45 -0.53
N ALA A 271 -12.36 2.19 0.51
CA ALA A 271 -11.46 3.01 1.33
C ALA A 271 -12.13 3.32 2.68
N PRO A 272 -11.35 3.55 3.74
CA PRO A 272 -11.91 3.98 5.01
C PRO A 272 -12.63 5.32 4.85
N ASN A 273 -13.86 5.40 5.37
CA ASN A 273 -14.69 6.63 5.42
C ASN A 273 -15.14 7.20 4.07
N ILE A 274 -15.12 6.42 2.98
CA ILE A 274 -15.64 6.86 1.68
C ILE A 274 -16.88 6.05 1.34
N ALA A 275 -18.04 6.71 1.39
CA ALA A 275 -19.34 6.09 1.10
C ALA A 275 -19.68 6.07 -0.40
N THR A 276 -19.17 7.03 -1.17
CA THR A 276 -19.52 7.23 -2.58
C THR A 276 -18.34 7.63 -3.43
N VAL A 277 -18.44 7.28 -4.70
CA VAL A 277 -17.52 7.61 -5.78
C VAL A 277 -18.26 8.39 -6.86
N ASP A 278 -17.65 9.41 -7.45
CA ASP A 278 -18.31 10.34 -8.38
C ASP A 278 -18.10 10.00 -9.87
N SER A 279 -17.26 9.01 -10.16
CA SER A 279 -16.72 8.75 -11.49
C SER A 279 -16.58 7.26 -11.79
N ILE A 280 -16.80 6.87 -13.04
CA ILE A 280 -16.49 5.55 -13.59
C ILE A 280 -15.15 5.65 -14.31
N LEU A 281 -14.23 4.73 -14.02
CA LEU A 281 -12.90 4.68 -14.61
C LEU A 281 -12.80 3.50 -15.57
N ARG A 282 -12.40 3.75 -16.81
CA ARG A 282 -12.05 2.71 -17.79
C ARG A 282 -10.60 2.87 -18.18
N SER A 283 -9.88 1.76 -18.30
CA SER A 283 -8.56 1.79 -18.92
C SER A 283 -8.71 1.41 -20.39
N SER A 284 -7.90 2.00 -21.26
CA SER A 284 -7.67 1.56 -22.65
C SER A 284 -6.16 1.56 -22.96
N PRO A 285 -5.70 0.93 -24.06
CA PRO A 285 -4.30 1.09 -24.50
C PRO A 285 -3.92 2.55 -24.79
N ALA A 286 -4.92 3.40 -25.08
CA ALA A 286 -4.76 4.83 -25.30
C ALA A 286 -4.72 5.67 -24.00
N GLY A 287 -4.91 5.05 -22.83
CA GLY A 287 -4.93 5.69 -21.51
C GLY A 287 -6.21 5.41 -20.73
N GLU A 288 -6.28 5.90 -19.48
CA GLU A 288 -7.50 5.78 -18.67
C GLU A 288 -8.44 6.97 -18.90
N THR A 289 -9.72 6.67 -19.08
CA THR A 289 -10.80 7.65 -19.20
C THR A 289 -11.65 7.63 -17.95
N ALA A 290 -11.96 8.82 -17.43
CA ALA A 290 -12.89 9.02 -16.34
C ALA A 290 -14.17 9.64 -16.89
N SER A 291 -15.29 8.94 -16.74
CA SER A 291 -16.61 9.45 -17.06
C SER A 291 -17.34 9.79 -15.77
N PRO A 292 -18.14 10.87 -15.71
CA PRO A 292 -19.03 11.09 -14.57
C PRO A 292 -19.90 9.86 -14.37
N ALA A 293 -20.13 9.48 -13.11
CA ALA A 293 -21.05 8.39 -12.78
C ALA A 293 -22.48 8.79 -13.18
N GLN A 294 -22.85 8.54 -14.43
CA GLN A 294 -24.25 8.58 -14.84
C GLN A 294 -24.97 7.41 -14.16
N TYR A 295 -26.21 7.65 -13.71
CA TYR A 295 -27.08 6.68 -13.04
C TYR A 295 -26.88 5.27 -13.59
N SER A 296 -26.09 4.48 -12.87
CA SER A 296 -26.04 3.05 -13.07
C SER A 296 -26.79 2.45 -11.91
N ILE A 297 -27.85 1.71 -12.24
CA ILE A 297 -28.69 0.95 -11.31
C ILE A 297 -27.82 0.04 -10.41
N TYR A 298 -26.63 -0.33 -10.90
CA TYR A 298 -25.69 -1.20 -10.20
C TYR A 298 -24.63 -0.47 -9.36
N SER A 299 -24.67 0.86 -9.32
CA SER A 299 -23.70 1.69 -8.62
C SER A 299 -24.38 2.38 -7.44
N SER A 300 -23.86 2.21 -6.23
CA SER A 300 -24.26 2.93 -5.01
C SER A 300 -23.89 4.44 -5.05
N LEU A 301 -23.64 4.97 -6.25
CA LEU A 301 -23.07 6.30 -6.47
C LEU A 301 -24.21 7.31 -6.54
N LEU A 302 -24.36 8.08 -5.48
CA LEU A 302 -25.19 9.28 -5.52
C LEU A 302 -24.45 10.36 -6.33
N PRO A 303 -25.13 11.08 -7.24
CA PRO A 303 -24.55 12.28 -7.82
C PRO A 303 -24.38 13.32 -6.71
N SER A 304 -23.18 13.91 -6.62
CA SER A 304 -22.99 15.11 -5.82
C SER A 304 -23.94 16.20 -6.34
N ALA A 305 -24.62 16.91 -5.43
CA ALA A 305 -25.67 17.89 -5.73
C ALA A 305 -25.19 19.08 -6.59
N GLU A 306 -23.90 19.19 -6.88
CA GLU A 306 -23.28 20.29 -7.64
C GLU A 306 -23.19 20.05 -9.17
N GLY A 307 -23.69 18.92 -9.68
CA GLY A 307 -23.34 18.40 -11.01
C GLY A 307 -23.93 19.05 -12.27
N HIS A 308 -24.77 20.09 -12.20
CA HIS A 308 -25.45 20.63 -13.40
C HIS A 308 -24.94 21.98 -13.93
N ALA A 309 -23.84 22.54 -13.40
CA ALA A 309 -23.33 23.85 -13.86
C ALA A 309 -21.81 23.94 -14.09
N ALA A 310 -21.07 22.82 -14.19
CA ALA A 310 -19.63 22.87 -14.45
C ALA A 310 -19.34 22.75 -15.97
N ARG A 311 -19.36 23.89 -16.67
CA ARG A 311 -18.62 24.04 -17.94
C ARG A 311 -17.18 23.57 -17.70
N GLN A 312 -16.70 22.68 -18.59
CA GLN A 312 -15.32 22.21 -18.65
C GLN A 312 -14.35 23.40 -18.60
N ARG A 313 -13.85 23.72 -17.41
CA ARG A 313 -12.60 24.47 -17.26
C ARG A 313 -11.46 23.47 -17.39
N PRO A 314 -10.33 23.83 -18.02
CA PRO A 314 -9.14 22.99 -17.95
C PRO A 314 -8.83 22.76 -16.47
N HIS A 315 -8.98 21.52 -16.02
CA HIS A 315 -8.68 21.14 -14.65
C HIS A 315 -7.17 21.28 -14.47
N ALA A 316 -6.76 22.40 -13.86
CA ALA A 316 -5.46 22.45 -13.22
C ALA A 316 -5.36 21.21 -12.32
N VAL A 317 -4.28 20.44 -12.49
CA VAL A 317 -4.01 19.25 -11.68
C VAL A 317 -4.02 19.69 -10.23
N ALA A 318 -5.14 19.48 -9.54
CA ALA A 318 -5.26 19.75 -8.12
C ALA A 318 -4.34 18.76 -7.42
N VAL A 319 -3.14 19.21 -7.09
CA VAL A 319 -2.20 18.46 -6.26
C VAL A 319 -2.97 18.07 -4.99
N ASP A 320 -3.07 16.76 -4.73
CA ASP A 320 -3.63 16.28 -3.48
C ASP A 320 -2.68 16.65 -2.34
N TRP A 321 -2.96 17.81 -1.74
CA TRP A 321 -2.16 18.43 -0.70
C TRP A 321 -2.09 17.58 0.56
N ASN A 322 -3.09 16.74 0.81
CA ASN A 322 -3.04 15.80 1.93
C ASN A 322 -1.94 14.77 1.71
N VAL A 323 -1.84 14.21 0.50
CA VAL A 323 -0.77 13.25 0.20
C VAL A 323 0.60 13.92 0.17
N ALA A 324 0.74 15.12 -0.39
CA ALA A 324 2.00 15.85 -0.34
C ALA A 324 2.43 16.18 1.10
N TYR A 325 1.50 16.57 1.96
CA TYR A 325 1.72 16.85 3.38
C TYR A 325 2.06 15.58 4.17
N TRP A 326 1.36 14.47 3.97
CA TRP A 326 1.65 13.21 4.67
C TRP A 326 3.01 12.63 4.25
N ASN A 327 3.39 12.76 2.98
CA ASN A 327 4.76 12.48 2.52
C ASN A 327 5.79 13.39 3.22
N LEU A 328 5.43 14.66 3.39
CA LEU A 328 6.03 15.67 4.26
C LEU A 328 6.40 15.10 5.65
N VAL A 329 5.33 14.70 6.33
CA VAL A 329 5.28 14.32 7.72
C VAL A 329 5.95 12.97 7.97
N GLU A 330 5.69 11.96 7.15
CA GLU A 330 6.31 10.63 7.24
C GLU A 330 7.82 10.72 7.08
N MET A 331 8.30 11.46 6.07
CA MET A 331 9.72 11.70 5.88
C MET A 331 10.34 12.41 7.11
N CYS A 332 9.63 13.37 7.71
CA CYS A 332 10.08 14.04 8.93
C CYS A 332 10.00 13.18 10.20
N ALA A 333 9.09 12.21 10.26
CA ALA A 333 8.92 11.29 11.39
C ALA A 333 9.99 10.19 11.36
N GLU A 334 10.26 9.63 10.19
CA GLU A 334 11.31 8.63 9.99
C GLU A 334 12.70 9.23 10.22
N ALA A 335 12.96 10.45 9.75
CA ALA A 335 14.19 11.17 10.04
C ALA A 335 14.42 11.38 11.55
N ARG A 336 13.34 11.68 12.29
CA ARG A 336 13.37 11.80 13.76
C ARG A 336 13.64 10.45 14.43
N SER A 337 13.04 9.37 13.93
CA SER A 337 13.28 8.01 14.42
C SER A 337 14.73 7.58 14.19
N ALA A 338 15.26 7.77 12.99
CA ALA A 338 16.65 7.47 12.63
C ALA A 338 17.65 8.28 13.48
N PHE A 339 17.36 9.55 13.74
CA PHE A 339 18.18 10.38 14.63
C PHE A 339 18.19 9.85 16.07
N ARG A 340 17.03 9.44 16.60
CA ARG A 340 16.93 8.83 17.94
C ARG A 340 17.71 7.53 18.04
N HIS A 341 17.61 6.67 17.02
CA HIS A 341 18.37 5.42 16.97
C HIS A 341 19.88 5.68 16.95
N ARG A 342 20.37 6.56 16.06
CA ARG A 342 21.80 6.91 16.00
C ARG A 342 22.29 7.60 17.27
N ALA A 343 21.46 8.43 17.91
CA ALA A 343 21.79 9.03 19.21
C ALA A 343 21.89 7.96 20.31
N ALA A 344 20.97 6.99 20.33
CA ALA A 344 21.01 5.87 21.27
C ALA A 344 22.25 4.98 21.04
N GLU A 345 22.60 4.67 19.79
CA GLU A 345 23.82 3.94 19.43
C GLU A 345 25.08 4.71 19.82
N ALA A 346 25.13 6.02 19.58
CA ALA A 346 26.26 6.86 19.98
C ALA A 346 26.43 6.91 21.50
N VAL A 347 25.33 6.98 22.25
CA VAL A 347 25.34 6.87 23.72
C VAL A 347 25.79 5.49 24.17
N HIS A 348 25.34 4.42 23.49
CA HIS A 348 25.75 3.05 23.80
C HIS A 348 27.25 2.82 23.53
N HIS A 349 27.77 3.35 22.42
CA HIS A 349 29.20 3.30 22.12
C HIS A 349 30.04 4.17 23.06
N ALA A 350 29.55 5.34 23.45
CA ALA A 350 30.23 6.21 24.41
C ALA A 350 30.30 5.57 25.80
N THR A 351 29.21 4.96 26.26
CA THR A 351 29.15 4.21 27.53
C THR A 351 30.03 2.97 27.49
N SER A 352 30.01 2.20 26.39
CA SER A 352 30.89 1.04 26.20
C SER A 352 32.38 1.41 26.21
N ARG A 353 32.77 2.48 25.49
CA ARG A 353 34.16 2.99 25.50
C ARG A 353 34.58 3.53 26.86
N ALA A 354 33.68 4.20 27.59
CA ALA A 354 33.94 4.66 28.95
C ALA A 354 34.14 3.49 29.92
N SER A 355 33.34 2.42 29.79
CA SER A 355 33.49 1.18 30.57
C SER A 355 34.81 0.46 30.27
N ILE A 356 35.20 0.38 28.99
CA ILE A 356 36.49 -0.20 28.58
C ILE A 356 37.67 0.64 29.11
N ARG A 357 37.58 1.98 29.08
CA ARG A 357 38.60 2.86 29.65
C ARG A 357 38.71 2.71 31.17
N ARG A 358 37.59 2.60 31.89
CA ARG A 358 37.59 2.35 33.34
C ARG A 358 38.17 0.97 33.68
N ALA A 359 37.85 -0.06 32.92
CA ALA A 359 38.42 -1.40 33.08
C ALA A 359 39.93 -1.42 32.79
N GLY A 360 40.39 -0.72 31.75
CA GLY A 360 41.81 -0.58 31.43
C GLY A 360 42.59 0.17 32.51
N VAL A 361 42.05 1.26 33.07
CA VAL A 361 42.68 1.97 34.19
C VAL A 361 42.75 1.07 35.44
N LEU A 362 41.68 0.33 35.74
CA LEU A 362 41.68 -0.62 36.87
C LEU A 362 42.71 -1.73 36.67
N PHE A 363 42.86 -2.25 35.45
CA PHE A 363 43.85 -3.26 35.11
C PHE A 363 45.28 -2.74 35.26
N VAL A 364 45.57 -1.52 34.79
CA VAL A 364 46.89 -0.89 34.95
C VAL A 364 47.21 -0.63 36.42
N VAL A 365 46.26 -0.10 37.20
CA VAL A 365 46.44 0.14 38.65
C VAL A 365 46.71 -1.17 39.38
N THR A 366 45.99 -2.24 39.03
CA THR A 366 46.17 -3.57 39.63
C THR A 366 47.52 -4.18 39.25
N ALA A 367 47.92 -4.09 37.98
CA ALA A 367 49.21 -4.58 37.50
C ALA A 367 50.39 -3.85 38.14
N VAL A 368 50.30 -2.52 38.28
CA VAL A 368 51.31 -1.70 38.97
C VAL A 368 51.37 -2.03 40.47
N GLY A 369 50.22 -2.24 41.11
CA GLY A 369 50.16 -2.69 42.51
C GLY A 369 50.85 -4.04 42.74
N ILE A 370 50.58 -5.02 41.87
CA ILE A 370 51.20 -6.35 41.93
C ILE A 370 52.72 -6.27 41.71
N ALA A 371 53.18 -5.44 40.77
CA ALA A 371 54.61 -5.23 40.51
C ALA A 371 55.34 -4.59 41.70
N LEU A 372 54.72 -3.61 42.38
CA LEU A 372 55.28 -2.97 43.58
C LEU A 372 55.37 -3.93 44.78
N VAL A 373 54.35 -4.77 44.98
CA VAL A 373 54.37 -5.81 46.03
C VAL A 373 55.43 -6.88 45.72
N SER A 374 55.61 -7.22 44.45
CA SER A 374 56.63 -8.20 44.01
C SER A 374 58.07 -7.65 44.07
N ALA A 375 58.25 -6.34 44.02
CA ALA A 375 59.54 -5.67 44.16
C ALA A 375 59.95 -5.54 45.64
N THR A 376 58.99 -5.27 46.52
CA THR A 376 59.23 -5.19 47.98
C THR A 376 59.52 -6.57 48.59
N ALA A 377 58.90 -7.64 48.09
CA ALA A 377 59.20 -9.02 48.51
C ALA A 377 60.62 -9.50 48.13
N ARG A 378 61.23 -8.94 47.08
CA ARG A 378 62.59 -9.32 46.63
C ARG A 378 63.74 -8.56 47.31
N GLY A 379 63.44 -7.55 48.12
CA GLY A 379 64.45 -6.78 48.87
C GLY A 379 64.87 -7.41 50.21
N SER A 380 64.17 -8.44 50.70
CA SER A 380 64.32 -8.96 52.06
C SER A 380 65.22 -10.20 52.19
N THR A 381 66.03 -10.55 51.18
CA THR A 381 66.98 -11.67 51.21
C THR A 381 68.41 -11.19 50.94
N ARG A 382 68.92 -10.25 51.74
CA ARG A 382 70.38 -10.07 51.90
C ARG A 382 70.79 -10.68 53.23
N GLY A 383 71.42 -11.85 53.12
CA GLY A 383 71.93 -12.65 54.21
C GLY A 383 73.07 -11.99 54.97
N ARG A 384 73.07 -12.30 56.26
CA ARG A 384 74.11 -12.11 57.29
C ARG A 384 75.48 -12.66 56.86
N PRO A 385 76.59 -12.05 57.32
CA PRO A 385 77.93 -12.65 57.21
C PRO A 385 78.13 -13.70 58.31
N THR A 386 78.92 -14.72 58.00
CA THR A 386 79.64 -15.58 58.95
C THR A 386 81.11 -15.52 58.61
#